data_AF-A0A8H8TUW5-F1
#
_entry.id   AF-A0A8H8TUW5-F1
#
_cell.length_a   1.000
_cell.length_b   1.000
_cell.length_c   1.000
_cell.angle_alpha   90.00
_cell.angle_beta   90.00
_cell.angle_gamma   90.00
#
_symmetry.space_group_name_H-M   'P 1'
#
loop_
_entity.id
_entity.type
_entity.pdbx_description
1 polymer ?
#
loop_
_entity_poly.entity_id
_entity_poly.type
_entity_poly.pdbx_seq_one_letter_code
_entity_poly.pdbx_strand_id
1 'polypeptide(L)'
;MYWRSTYILTGVLATLNLIIPSAGASSSEGYPFTNVLSRTSAYITDNDDFVTTASVETTQGWKDFSRSLLQINRDVNENREYTKPEVDTLLTVVLSSIQQATETKLNRKVEILGITYPAYIVDYGYLRNLLDIAIEILPGMNDGTQVWPYLHSIRQAYGLNTAEALGYPAGTDIDDEENLLLHFDYQNSVLKASITAITERTTNIERHFRIVDFGGPKQVASPKRLEYLSLRTKALINEELSIPSSAPVQLTDFKRIIFSGDAPASEFKKVREAIIKAVPEFSDRFLDDIKPGWVGAVGAARRAREYRLNPPVIDIAEQIYDSDGWHDEL
;
A
#
# COMPACT_ATOMS: atom_id res chain seq x y z
N MET A 1 11.63 -57.51 -5.84
CA MET A 1 12.13 -56.43 -6.72
C MET A 1 11.36 -55.18 -6.33
N TYR A 2 11.94 -54.37 -5.42
CA TYR A 2 11.31 -53.18 -4.85
C TYR A 2 11.57 -51.99 -5.77
N TRP A 3 10.50 -51.37 -6.29
CA TRP A 3 10.56 -50.02 -6.84
C TRP A 3 10.08 -49.05 -5.75
N ARG A 4 11.01 -48.27 -5.20
CA ARG A 4 10.74 -47.07 -4.42
C ARG A 4 10.46 -45.95 -5.41
N SER A 5 9.22 -45.46 -5.48
CA SER A 5 8.93 -44.16 -6.10
C SER A 5 9.07 -43.09 -5.02
N THR A 6 10.17 -42.36 -5.06
CA THR A 6 10.40 -41.16 -4.27
C THR A 6 9.63 -40.02 -4.93
N TYR A 7 8.47 -39.64 -4.37
CA TYR A 7 7.79 -38.41 -4.76
C TYR A 7 8.54 -37.23 -4.13
N ILE A 8 9.29 -36.50 -4.94
CA ILE A 8 9.78 -35.16 -4.58
C ILE A 8 8.65 -34.19 -4.94
N LEU A 9 7.88 -33.81 -3.92
CA LEU A 9 6.92 -32.71 -3.97
C LEU A 9 7.70 -31.42 -3.69
N THR A 10 7.77 -30.51 -4.67
CA THR A 10 8.45 -29.21 -4.53
C THR A 10 7.50 -28.09 -4.97
N GLY A 11 7.22 -27.16 -4.05
CA GLY A 11 6.62 -25.84 -4.32
C GLY A 11 5.19 -25.64 -3.78
N VAL A 12 5.05 -25.09 -2.57
CA VAL A 12 3.76 -24.84 -1.89
C VAL A 12 2.97 -23.70 -2.55
N LEU A 13 2.17 -24.00 -3.58
CA LEU A 13 0.92 -23.29 -3.85
C LEU A 13 -0.10 -23.74 -2.80
N ALA A 14 -0.97 -22.86 -2.32
CA ALA A 14 -2.11 -23.28 -1.52
C ALA A 14 -3.40 -22.69 -2.06
N THR A 15 -3.89 -23.34 -3.11
CA THR A 15 -5.25 -23.24 -3.62
C THR A 15 -5.93 -24.54 -3.30
N LEU A 16 -7.11 -24.55 -2.64
CA LEU A 16 -8.03 -25.68 -2.73
C LEU A 16 -9.43 -25.42 -2.12
N ASN A 17 -10.40 -26.19 -2.65
CA ASN A 17 -11.86 -26.15 -2.52
C ASN A 17 -12.46 -26.77 -1.22
N LEU A 18 -13.67 -26.24 -0.88
CA LEU A 18 -14.88 -26.87 -0.26
C LEU A 18 -15.13 -26.95 1.29
N ILE A 19 -16.31 -26.37 1.65
CA ILE A 19 -17.37 -26.62 2.68
C ILE A 19 -17.20 -26.19 4.18
N ILE A 20 -18.23 -25.46 4.64
CA ILE A 20 -18.53 -24.67 5.88
C ILE A 20 -19.23 -25.55 6.97
N PRO A 21 -19.11 -25.35 8.33
CA PRO A 21 -19.87 -24.31 9.09
C PRO A 21 -19.30 -23.63 10.38
N SER A 22 -19.40 -22.29 10.36
CA SER A 22 -20.04 -21.29 11.28
C SER A 22 -19.85 -21.19 12.81
N ALA A 23 -19.88 -19.91 13.26
CA ALA A 23 -20.37 -19.28 14.52
C ALA A 23 -19.37 -19.12 15.70
N GLY A 24 -19.30 -18.02 16.48
CA GLY A 24 -20.01 -16.73 16.50
C GLY A 24 -19.51 -15.79 17.63
N ALA A 25 -19.71 -14.47 17.42
CA ALA A 25 -19.94 -13.31 18.32
C ALA A 25 -19.18 -13.10 19.68
N SER A 26 -18.49 -11.95 19.88
CA SER A 26 -18.94 -10.72 20.64
C SER A 26 -18.36 -10.68 22.08
N SER A 27 -17.93 -9.61 22.76
CA SER A 27 -17.76 -8.14 22.58
C SER A 27 -17.11 -7.62 23.89
N SER A 28 -16.34 -6.53 23.89
CA SER A 28 -16.46 -5.44 24.91
C SER A 28 -15.55 -4.25 24.61
N GLU A 29 -16.06 -3.08 25.00
CA GLU A 29 -15.65 -1.71 24.68
C GLU A 29 -14.23 -1.32 25.10
N GLY A 30 -13.52 -0.66 24.18
CA GLY A 30 -12.28 0.07 24.41
C GLY A 30 -12.17 1.21 23.40
N TYR A 31 -11.72 2.39 23.84
CA TYR A 31 -11.54 3.59 23.03
C TYR A 31 -10.77 3.28 21.72
N PRO A 32 -11.32 3.55 20.51
CA PRO A 32 -10.65 3.16 19.27
C PRO A 32 -9.60 4.22 18.92
N PHE A 33 -8.35 3.92 19.22
CA PHE A 33 -7.21 4.60 18.63
C PHE A 33 -6.81 3.81 17.38
N THR A 34 -6.85 4.44 16.20
CA THR A 34 -6.61 3.81 14.88
C THR A 34 -5.14 3.75 14.50
N ASN A 35 -4.84 3.10 13.38
CA ASN A 35 -3.96 1.96 13.28
C ASN A 35 -2.89 2.22 12.23
N VAL A 36 -1.61 2.30 12.61
CA VAL A 36 -0.64 3.02 11.76
C VAL A 36 -0.06 2.27 10.57
N LEU A 37 -0.37 0.99 10.38
CA LEU A 37 -0.17 0.34 9.08
C LEU A 37 -1.30 -0.67 8.88
N SER A 38 -1.64 -0.93 7.62
CA SER A 38 -2.55 -2.04 7.27
C SER A 38 -1.84 -3.36 7.60
N ARG A 39 -1.94 -3.78 8.87
CA ARG A 39 -1.37 -5.02 9.41
C ARG A 39 -2.29 -6.16 9.05
N THR A 40 -2.35 -6.32 7.74
CA THR A 40 -3.27 -7.17 7.01
C THR A 40 -2.48 -8.20 6.24
N SER A 41 -3.10 -9.35 5.99
CA SER A 41 -2.53 -10.39 5.15
C SER A 41 -3.54 -10.84 4.11
N ALA A 42 -3.05 -11.22 2.93
CA ALA A 42 -3.85 -11.78 1.86
C ALA A 42 -3.03 -12.86 1.14
N TYR A 43 -3.72 -13.71 0.38
CA TYR A 43 -3.09 -14.65 -0.56
C TYR A 43 -3.83 -14.66 -1.88
N ILE A 44 -3.15 -15.10 -2.94
CA ILE A 44 -3.71 -15.29 -4.28
C ILE A 44 -3.98 -16.76 -4.51
N THR A 45 -5.14 -17.06 -5.10
CA THR A 45 -5.58 -18.42 -5.49
C THR A 45 -5.06 -18.78 -6.88
N ASP A 46 -5.18 -20.05 -7.31
CA ASP A 46 -4.78 -20.45 -8.67
C ASP A 46 -5.51 -19.68 -9.77
N ASN A 47 -6.74 -19.23 -9.50
CA ASN A 47 -7.58 -18.50 -10.44
C ASN A 47 -7.27 -16.99 -10.50
N ASP A 48 -6.20 -16.54 -9.83
CA ASP A 48 -5.83 -15.13 -9.69
C ASP A 48 -6.80 -14.26 -8.86
N ASP A 49 -7.78 -14.88 -8.20
CA ASP A 49 -8.57 -14.22 -7.16
C ASP A 49 -7.74 -14.05 -5.88
N PHE A 50 -8.05 -13.02 -5.09
CA PHE A 50 -7.42 -12.78 -3.79
C PHE A 50 -8.34 -13.13 -2.63
N VAL A 51 -7.75 -13.53 -1.50
CA VAL A 51 -8.46 -13.76 -0.24
C VAL A 51 -7.78 -13.00 0.88
N THR A 52 -8.50 -12.06 1.48
CA THR A 52 -8.07 -11.34 2.69
C THR A 52 -8.18 -12.25 3.90
N THR A 53 -7.15 -12.29 4.75
CA THR A 53 -7.03 -13.29 5.81
C THR A 53 -7.11 -12.67 7.21
N ALA A 54 -6.05 -12.00 7.66
CA ALA A 54 -5.96 -11.44 8.99
C ALA A 54 -5.89 -9.90 8.94
N SER A 55 -6.44 -9.25 9.97
CA SER A 55 -6.27 -7.83 10.25
C SER A 55 -6.00 -7.72 11.74
N VAL A 56 -4.81 -7.27 12.10
CA VAL A 56 -4.36 -7.22 13.50
C VAL A 56 -4.68 -5.84 14.10
N GLU A 57 -4.88 -5.74 15.41
CA GLU A 57 -5.00 -4.46 16.16
C GLU A 57 -3.64 -3.93 16.63
N THR A 58 -3.45 -2.61 16.69
CA THR A 58 -2.10 -2.03 16.84
C THR A 58 -1.75 -1.81 18.29
N THR A 59 -0.49 -2.06 18.59
CA THR A 59 0.10 -1.63 19.85
C THR A 59 0.25 -0.11 19.84
N GLN A 60 0.29 0.48 21.04
CA GLN A 60 0.53 1.91 21.19
C GLN A 60 1.93 2.29 20.72
N GLY A 61 2.95 1.48 21.04
CA GLY A 61 4.32 1.71 20.58
C GLY A 61 4.46 1.79 19.06
N TRP A 62 3.75 0.93 18.31
CA TRP A 62 3.76 1.02 16.84
C TRP A 62 3.08 2.29 16.32
N LYS A 63 2.02 2.74 17.01
CA LYS A 63 1.33 3.99 16.64
C LYS A 63 2.26 5.18 16.80
N ASP A 64 2.96 5.22 17.93
CA ASP A 64 3.85 6.33 18.26
C ASP A 64 5.06 6.34 17.34
N PHE A 65 5.67 5.17 17.09
CA PHE A 65 6.74 5.00 16.11
C PHE A 65 6.31 5.47 14.73
N SER A 66 5.22 4.94 14.20
CA SER A 66 4.84 5.28 12.83
C SER A 66 4.39 6.74 12.71
N ARG A 67 3.76 7.32 13.75
CA ARG A 67 3.44 8.75 13.79
C ARG A 67 4.70 9.61 13.78
N SER A 68 5.76 9.21 14.49
CA SER A 68 7.02 9.95 14.49
C SER A 68 7.65 10.03 13.09
N LEU A 69 7.41 9.02 12.25
CA LEU A 69 7.91 8.97 10.87
C LEU A 69 7.03 9.75 9.88
N LEU A 70 5.80 10.13 10.25
CA LEU A 70 4.90 10.89 9.37
C LEU A 70 5.24 12.38 9.27
N GLN A 71 6.36 12.84 9.85
CA GLN A 71 6.87 14.23 9.75
C GLN A 71 5.90 15.30 10.23
N ILE A 72 4.90 14.95 11.05
CA ILE A 72 3.81 15.88 11.41
C ILE A 72 4.33 17.17 12.08
N ASN A 73 5.58 17.22 12.60
CA ASN A 73 6.20 18.42 13.18
C ASN A 73 7.75 18.44 13.13
N ARG A 74 8.44 17.90 12.12
CA ARG A 74 9.93 17.80 12.16
C ARG A 74 10.66 18.73 11.21
N ASP A 75 11.68 19.41 11.72
CA ASP A 75 12.71 20.10 10.93
C ASP A 75 13.60 19.08 10.19
N VAL A 76 14.08 19.44 9.00
CA VAL A 76 14.86 18.61 8.05
C VAL A 76 16.12 17.97 8.67
N ASN A 77 16.55 18.44 9.84
CA ASN A 77 17.78 18.01 10.53
C ASN A 77 17.55 17.07 11.73
N GLU A 78 16.32 16.63 12.01
CA GLU A 78 16.07 15.76 13.16
C GLU A 78 16.46 14.29 12.91
N ASN A 79 17.44 13.82 13.69
CA ASN A 79 17.91 12.43 13.73
C ASN A 79 16.80 11.40 14.00
N ARG A 80 17.12 10.13 13.72
CA ARG A 80 16.35 8.93 14.11
C ARG A 80 15.84 9.06 15.55
N GLU A 81 14.52 9.08 15.72
CA GLU A 81 13.90 9.14 17.05
C GLU A 81 14.09 7.83 17.83
N TYR A 82 14.02 6.71 17.10
CA TYR A 82 14.10 5.37 17.67
C TYR A 82 15.46 4.76 17.38
N THR A 83 16.04 4.14 18.42
CA THR A 83 17.26 3.35 18.33
C THR A 83 17.02 2.06 17.55
N LYS A 84 18.11 1.45 17.06
CA LYS A 84 18.03 0.18 16.32
C LYS A 84 17.25 -0.91 17.12
N PRO A 85 17.57 -1.18 18.40
CA PRO A 85 16.90 -2.24 19.15
C PRO A 85 15.41 -1.97 19.40
N GLU A 86 15.01 -0.71 19.55
CA GLU A 86 13.60 -0.33 19.71
C GLU A 86 12.80 -0.64 18.44
N VAL A 87 13.35 -0.27 17.27
CA VAL A 87 12.73 -0.57 15.98
C VAL A 87 12.68 -2.07 15.72
N ASP A 88 13.75 -2.80 16.01
CA ASP A 88 13.81 -4.26 15.85
C ASP A 88 12.72 -4.96 16.70
N THR A 89 12.52 -4.50 17.93
CA THR A 89 11.47 -5.00 18.83
C THR A 89 10.08 -4.73 18.26
N LEU A 90 9.83 -3.50 17.80
CA LEU A 90 8.55 -3.09 17.23
C LEU A 90 8.21 -3.91 15.97
N LEU A 91 9.17 -4.06 15.07
CA LEU A 91 9.02 -4.85 13.84
C LEU A 91 8.76 -6.33 14.16
N THR A 92 9.51 -6.92 15.09
CA THR A 92 9.34 -8.31 15.51
C THR A 92 7.93 -8.57 16.03
N VAL A 93 7.45 -7.70 16.92
CA VAL A 93 6.09 -7.81 17.48
C VAL A 93 5.03 -7.72 16.40
N VAL A 94 5.14 -6.75 15.48
CA VAL A 94 4.14 -6.54 14.43
C VAL A 94 4.12 -7.70 13.44
N LEU A 95 5.27 -8.09 12.91
CA LEU A 95 5.39 -9.15 11.92
C LEU A 95 4.93 -10.51 12.49
N SER A 96 5.37 -10.84 13.72
CA SER A 96 4.93 -12.06 14.41
C SER A 96 3.41 -12.07 14.64
N SER A 97 2.82 -10.93 15.01
CA SER A 97 1.38 -10.85 15.24
C SER A 97 0.57 -11.06 13.96
N ILE A 98 1.05 -10.54 12.82
CA ILE A 98 0.41 -10.76 11.51
C ILE A 98 0.50 -12.24 11.12
N GLN A 99 1.67 -12.86 11.27
CA GLN A 99 1.84 -14.28 11.01
C GLN A 99 0.90 -15.12 11.88
N GLN A 100 0.92 -14.94 13.20
CA GLN A 100 0.08 -15.69 14.14
C GLN A 100 -1.41 -15.53 13.86
N ALA A 101 -1.87 -14.32 13.57
CA ALA A 101 -3.27 -14.07 13.22
C ALA A 101 -3.65 -14.75 11.89
N THR A 102 -2.73 -14.77 10.93
CA THR A 102 -2.90 -15.46 9.63
C THR A 102 -2.98 -16.97 9.82
N GLU A 103 -2.05 -17.55 10.58
CA GLU A 103 -2.03 -18.98 10.91
C GLU A 103 -3.28 -19.42 11.67
N THR A 104 -3.73 -18.59 12.62
CA THR A 104 -4.95 -18.82 13.38
C THR A 104 -6.17 -18.83 12.46
N LYS A 105 -6.26 -17.85 11.55
CA LYS A 105 -7.38 -17.75 10.60
C LYS A 105 -7.42 -18.91 9.61
N LEU A 106 -6.25 -19.42 9.20
CA LEU A 106 -6.12 -20.52 8.25
C LEU A 106 -6.03 -21.90 8.93
N ASN A 107 -5.96 -21.93 10.27
CA ASN A 107 -5.77 -23.13 11.09
C ASN A 107 -4.58 -24.00 10.66
N ARG A 108 -3.46 -23.36 10.31
CA ARG A 108 -2.22 -24.04 9.90
C ARG A 108 -1.04 -23.07 9.96
N LYS A 109 0.18 -23.62 10.00
CA LYS A 109 1.39 -22.82 9.77
C LYS A 109 1.43 -22.25 8.36
N VAL A 110 1.99 -21.06 8.20
CA VAL A 110 2.13 -20.39 6.90
C VAL A 110 3.57 -19.93 6.67
N GLU A 111 3.94 -19.86 5.39
CA GLU A 111 5.12 -19.13 4.94
C GLU A 111 4.69 -17.74 4.47
N ILE A 112 5.43 -16.71 4.85
CA ILE A 112 5.27 -15.34 4.36
C ILE A 112 6.20 -15.17 3.17
N LEU A 113 5.63 -14.89 2.00
CA LEU A 113 6.37 -14.82 0.74
C LEU A 113 6.70 -13.40 0.29
N GLY A 114 6.13 -12.40 0.96
CA GLY A 114 6.50 -11.02 0.72
C GLY A 114 5.83 -10.03 1.65
N ILE A 115 6.44 -8.86 1.76
CA ILE A 115 6.04 -7.78 2.65
C ILE A 115 6.06 -6.48 1.89
N THR A 116 5.12 -5.59 2.20
CA THR A 116 5.16 -4.21 1.70
C THR A 116 5.50 -3.23 2.80
N TYR A 117 6.30 -2.22 2.49
CA TYR A 117 6.68 -1.17 3.44
C TYR A 117 6.33 0.23 2.93
N PRO A 118 5.90 1.14 3.81
CA PRO A 118 5.67 2.53 3.43
C PRO A 118 7.00 3.26 3.20
N ALA A 119 7.00 4.27 2.33
CA ALA A 119 8.20 5.04 1.96
C ALA A 119 9.00 5.57 3.17
N TYR A 120 8.31 6.02 4.22
CA TYR A 120 8.95 6.55 5.42
C TYR A 120 9.84 5.53 6.17
N ILE A 121 9.69 4.22 5.96
CA ILE A 121 10.64 3.24 6.51
C ILE A 121 12.02 3.38 5.84
N VAL A 122 12.04 3.68 4.54
CA VAL A 122 13.27 3.94 3.78
C VAL A 122 13.82 5.32 4.08
N ASP A 123 12.97 6.34 4.05
CA ASP A 123 13.38 7.74 4.24
C ASP A 123 14.12 7.97 5.57
N TYR A 124 13.73 7.22 6.61
CA TYR A 124 14.37 7.26 7.93
C TYR A 124 15.47 6.21 8.16
N GLY A 125 15.78 5.42 7.13
CA GLY A 125 16.85 4.43 7.12
C GLY A 125 16.57 3.18 7.96
N TYR A 126 15.30 2.85 8.18
CA TYR A 126 14.85 1.65 8.90
C TYR A 126 14.59 0.45 7.97
N LEU A 127 14.79 0.59 6.65
CA LEU A 127 14.64 -0.53 5.71
C LEU A 127 15.50 -1.73 6.09
N ARG A 128 16.77 -1.51 6.45
CA ARG A 128 17.66 -2.61 6.82
C ARG A 128 17.18 -3.36 8.06
N ASN A 129 16.62 -2.66 9.05
CA ASN A 129 15.97 -3.28 10.21
C ASN A 129 14.81 -4.19 9.78
N LEU A 130 13.94 -3.69 8.89
CA LEU A 130 12.84 -4.49 8.36
C LEU A 130 13.33 -5.74 7.64
N LEU A 131 14.34 -5.63 6.79
CA LEU A 131 14.92 -6.76 6.07
C LEU A 131 15.51 -7.81 7.01
N ASP A 132 16.40 -7.37 7.91
CA ASP A 132 17.09 -8.25 8.86
C ASP A 132 16.06 -9.03 9.70
N ILE A 133 15.07 -8.33 10.28
CA ILE A 133 14.03 -8.96 11.12
C ILE A 133 13.11 -9.87 10.30
N ALA A 134 12.67 -9.45 9.12
CA ALA A 134 11.78 -10.26 8.29
C ALA A 134 12.43 -11.59 7.90
N ILE A 135 13.69 -11.58 7.48
CA ILE A 135 14.44 -12.79 7.12
C ILE A 135 14.68 -13.67 8.36
N GLU A 136 14.95 -13.06 9.51
CA GLU A 136 15.22 -13.80 10.74
C GLU A 136 13.99 -14.57 11.26
N ILE A 137 12.81 -13.94 11.27
CA ILE A 137 11.65 -14.49 12.01
C ILE A 137 10.55 -15.06 11.13
N LEU A 138 10.45 -14.66 9.86
CA LEU A 138 9.34 -15.06 9.00
C LEU A 138 9.74 -16.24 8.09
N PRO A 139 9.11 -17.41 8.25
CA PRO A 139 9.38 -18.54 7.36
C PRO A 139 8.96 -18.19 5.93
N GLY A 140 9.83 -18.46 4.95
CA GLY A 140 9.58 -18.16 3.52
C GLY A 140 10.23 -16.87 3.02
N MET A 141 10.72 -16.00 3.91
CA MET A 141 11.54 -14.84 3.55
C MET A 141 13.01 -15.24 3.49
N ASN A 142 13.63 -15.16 2.32
CA ASN A 142 15.01 -15.61 2.10
C ASN A 142 16.00 -14.44 1.97
N ASP A 143 15.55 -13.34 1.37
CA ASP A 143 16.36 -12.14 1.16
C ASP A 143 15.48 -10.89 1.01
N GLY A 144 16.10 -9.75 0.72
CA GLY A 144 15.40 -8.47 0.60
C GLY A 144 14.56 -8.31 -0.66
N THR A 145 14.68 -9.18 -1.66
CA THR A 145 13.91 -9.10 -2.91
C THR A 145 12.43 -9.44 -2.73
N GLN A 146 12.04 -9.93 -1.55
CA GLN A 146 10.67 -10.22 -1.12
C GLN A 146 10.04 -9.06 -0.33
N VAL A 147 10.74 -7.92 -0.20
CA VAL A 147 10.29 -6.75 0.56
C VAL A 147 10.18 -5.57 -0.38
N TRP A 148 8.96 -5.05 -0.56
CA TRP A 148 8.66 -4.09 -1.62
C TRP A 148 8.03 -2.81 -1.12
N PRO A 149 8.20 -1.71 -1.86
CA PRO A 149 7.49 -0.50 -1.54
C PRO A 149 5.96 -0.64 -1.61
N TYR A 150 5.29 0.05 -0.69
CA TYR A 150 3.84 0.02 -0.53
C TYR A 150 3.12 0.59 -1.75
N LEU A 151 3.55 1.75 -2.23
CA LEU A 151 2.89 2.45 -3.33
C LEU A 151 2.95 1.62 -4.63
N HIS A 152 4.12 1.08 -4.93
CA HIS A 152 4.27 0.16 -6.04
C HIS A 152 3.39 -1.10 -5.91
N SER A 153 3.22 -1.61 -4.69
CA SER A 153 2.41 -2.82 -4.47
C SER A 153 0.91 -2.53 -4.57
N ILE A 154 0.44 -1.38 -4.09
CA ILE A 154 -0.99 -1.06 -4.19
C ILE A 154 -1.48 -0.96 -5.64
N ARG A 155 -0.64 -0.48 -6.57
CA ARG A 155 -1.05 -0.43 -7.99
C ARG A 155 -1.16 -1.82 -8.60
N GLN A 156 -0.30 -2.76 -8.19
CA GLN A 156 -0.37 -4.16 -8.61
C GLN A 156 -1.62 -4.86 -8.06
N ALA A 157 -2.10 -4.44 -6.87
CA ALA A 157 -3.38 -4.92 -6.32
C ALA A 157 -4.54 -4.71 -7.29
N TYR A 158 -4.51 -3.61 -8.05
CA TYR A 158 -5.50 -3.27 -9.07
C TYR A 158 -5.11 -3.70 -10.49
N GLY A 159 -3.97 -4.37 -10.67
CA GLY A 159 -3.48 -4.80 -11.99
C GLY A 159 -3.03 -3.65 -12.88
N LEU A 160 -2.70 -2.49 -12.31
CA LEU A 160 -2.29 -1.26 -13.02
C LEU A 160 -0.85 -1.32 -13.56
N ASN A 161 -0.37 -2.53 -13.82
CA ASN A 161 0.81 -2.85 -14.62
C ASN A 161 0.41 -3.46 -15.97
N THR A 162 -0.88 -3.37 -16.34
CA THR A 162 -1.41 -3.94 -17.59
C THR A 162 -2.16 -2.88 -18.39
N ALA A 163 -2.09 -3.00 -19.71
CA ALA A 163 -2.82 -2.14 -20.65
C ALA A 163 -4.33 -2.11 -20.38
N GLU A 164 -4.94 -3.28 -20.15
CA GLU A 164 -6.37 -3.42 -19.94
C GLU A 164 -6.85 -2.67 -18.68
N ALA A 165 -6.14 -2.83 -17.56
CA ALA A 165 -6.50 -2.15 -16.31
C ALA A 165 -6.42 -0.61 -16.43
N LEU A 166 -5.53 -0.11 -17.30
CA LEU A 166 -5.40 1.31 -17.63
C LEU A 166 -6.40 1.80 -18.70
N GLY A 167 -7.11 0.88 -19.35
CA GLY A 167 -8.14 1.18 -20.36
C GLY A 167 -7.62 1.25 -21.79
N TYR A 168 -6.42 0.71 -22.04
CA TYR A 168 -5.86 0.57 -23.38
C TYR A 168 -6.30 -0.74 -24.03
N PRO A 169 -6.19 -0.84 -25.38
CA PRO A 169 -6.29 -2.11 -26.08
C PRO A 169 -5.30 -3.16 -25.56
N ALA A 170 -5.68 -4.45 -25.64
CA ALA A 170 -4.79 -5.54 -25.28
C ALA A 170 -3.51 -5.52 -26.14
N GLY A 171 -2.36 -5.66 -25.49
CA GLY A 171 -1.04 -5.65 -26.14
C GLY A 171 -0.41 -4.28 -26.34
N THR A 172 -1.06 -3.19 -25.90
CA THR A 172 -0.40 -1.87 -25.79
C THR A 172 0.78 -1.98 -24.83
N ASP A 173 1.93 -1.48 -25.26
CA ASP A 173 3.08 -1.28 -24.38
C ASP A 173 2.82 -0.03 -23.53
N ILE A 174 2.63 -0.23 -22.22
CA ILE A 174 2.32 0.87 -21.31
C ILE A 174 3.58 1.67 -20.94
N ASP A 175 4.77 1.17 -21.26
CA ASP A 175 6.03 1.87 -21.00
C ASP A 175 6.27 3.01 -22.01
N ASP A 176 5.60 2.94 -23.18
CA ASP A 176 5.61 3.97 -24.23
C ASP A 176 4.54 5.05 -24.03
N GLU A 177 3.70 4.93 -23.00
CA GLU A 177 2.55 5.80 -22.76
C GLU A 177 2.69 6.59 -21.44
N GLU A 178 2.10 7.80 -21.41
CA GLU A 178 2.03 8.59 -20.18
C GLU A 178 0.89 8.09 -19.29
N ASN A 179 1.24 7.53 -18.13
CA ASN A 179 0.31 6.87 -17.23
C ASN A 179 0.42 7.43 -15.82
N LEU A 180 -0.46 8.37 -15.51
CA LEU A 180 -0.55 8.97 -14.19
C LEU A 180 -1.69 8.33 -13.38
N LEU A 181 -1.42 8.06 -12.11
CA LEU A 181 -2.45 7.71 -11.13
C LEU A 181 -2.60 8.82 -10.11
N LEU A 182 -3.83 9.04 -9.65
CA LEU A 182 -4.05 9.75 -8.39
C LEU A 182 -4.26 8.74 -7.27
N HIS A 183 -3.38 8.78 -6.30
CA HIS A 183 -3.47 7.96 -5.11
C HIS A 183 -3.83 8.82 -3.91
N PHE A 184 -4.86 8.42 -3.17
CA PHE A 184 -5.25 9.02 -1.91
C PHE A 184 -5.12 8.00 -0.78
N ASP A 185 -4.15 8.23 0.10
CA ASP A 185 -3.92 7.43 1.29
C ASP A 185 -4.48 8.14 2.52
N TYR A 186 -5.55 7.60 3.11
CA TYR A 186 -6.18 8.17 4.30
C TYR A 186 -5.91 7.32 5.53
N GLN A 187 -4.92 7.74 6.32
CA GLN A 187 -4.45 7.00 7.49
C GLN A 187 -4.22 7.92 8.69
N ASN A 188 -4.71 7.51 9.87
CA ASN A 188 -4.35 8.16 11.15
C ASN A 188 -4.52 9.66 11.18
N SER A 189 -5.69 10.12 10.72
CA SER A 189 -6.03 11.53 10.56
C SER A 189 -5.22 12.29 9.50
N VAL A 190 -4.26 11.67 8.82
CA VAL A 190 -3.51 12.28 7.72
C VAL A 190 -4.08 11.75 6.40
N LEU A 191 -4.38 12.67 5.48
CA LEU A 191 -4.67 12.32 4.10
C LEU A 191 -3.47 12.73 3.26
N LYS A 192 -2.82 11.77 2.58
CA LYS A 192 -1.82 12.05 1.55
C LYS A 192 -2.47 11.88 0.18
N ALA A 193 -2.24 12.83 -0.71
CA ALA A 193 -2.60 12.71 -2.12
C ALA A 193 -1.32 12.77 -2.95
N SER A 194 -1.17 11.87 -3.92
CA SER A 194 -0.02 11.85 -4.82
C SER A 194 -0.42 11.59 -6.26
N ILE A 195 0.27 12.27 -7.18
CA ILE A 195 0.34 11.93 -8.60
C ILE A 195 1.51 10.98 -8.75
N THR A 196 1.27 9.84 -9.40
CA THR A 196 2.31 8.84 -9.61
C THR A 196 2.38 8.44 -11.08
N ALA A 197 3.54 8.61 -11.71
CA ALA A 197 3.82 8.01 -13.00
C ALA A 197 4.10 6.51 -12.82
N ILE A 198 3.51 5.69 -13.68
CA ILE A 198 3.62 4.23 -13.61
C ILE A 198 3.97 3.64 -14.96
N THR A 199 4.75 2.57 -14.91
CA THR A 199 5.05 1.71 -16.07
C THR A 199 4.70 0.27 -15.71
N GLU A 200 5.06 -0.72 -16.53
CA GLU A 200 4.99 -2.13 -16.15
C GLU A 200 5.72 -2.36 -14.83
N ARG A 201 6.91 -1.77 -14.66
CA ARG A 201 7.87 -2.15 -13.60
C ARG A 201 8.21 -1.07 -12.59
N THR A 202 7.88 0.19 -12.85
CA THR A 202 8.25 1.30 -11.97
C THR A 202 7.04 2.06 -11.47
N THR A 203 7.26 2.84 -10.42
CA THR A 203 6.29 3.78 -9.86
C THR A 203 7.09 4.93 -9.31
N ASN A 204 6.86 6.12 -9.86
CA ASN A 204 7.52 7.34 -9.47
C ASN A 204 6.46 8.29 -8.91
N ILE A 205 6.76 8.95 -7.80
CA ILE A 205 5.90 10.00 -7.26
C ILE A 205 6.33 11.31 -7.92
N GLU A 206 5.48 11.87 -8.78
CA GLU A 206 5.76 13.13 -9.47
C GLU A 206 5.47 14.31 -8.56
N ARG A 207 4.31 14.27 -7.88
CA ARG A 207 3.88 15.32 -6.94
C ARG A 207 3.05 14.74 -5.82
N HIS A 208 3.06 15.40 -4.68
CA HIS A 208 2.16 15.04 -3.59
C HIS A 208 1.89 16.21 -2.65
N PHE A 209 0.83 16.10 -1.86
CA PHE A 209 0.62 16.93 -0.67
C PHE A 209 0.04 16.08 0.46
N ARG A 210 0.08 16.63 1.68
CA ARG A 210 -0.52 16.02 2.86
C ARG A 210 -1.48 16.99 3.53
N ILE A 211 -2.56 16.49 4.09
CA ILE A 211 -3.43 17.23 5.00
C ILE A 211 -3.37 16.55 6.36
N VAL A 212 -2.59 17.13 7.25
CA VAL A 212 -2.53 16.73 8.66
C VAL A 212 -3.87 17.04 9.34
N ASP A 213 -4.30 16.15 10.24
CA ASP A 213 -5.54 16.30 11.00
C ASP A 213 -6.77 16.51 10.09
N PHE A 214 -6.81 15.80 8.97
CA PHE A 214 -7.89 15.82 7.99
C PHE A 214 -9.24 15.40 8.59
N GLY A 215 -9.26 14.42 9.50
CA GLY A 215 -10.46 14.04 10.26
C GLY A 215 -10.25 13.81 11.75
N GLY A 216 -9.11 14.25 12.28
CA GLY A 216 -8.71 14.03 13.67
C GLY A 216 -8.72 12.57 14.12
N PRO A 217 -8.75 12.34 15.45
CA PRO A 217 -8.66 10.99 16.02
C PRO A 217 -9.76 10.04 15.57
N LYS A 218 -10.92 10.58 15.13
CA LYS A 218 -12.06 9.79 14.66
C LYS A 218 -12.06 9.57 13.15
N GLN A 219 -11.10 10.18 12.42
CA GLN A 219 -11.03 10.20 10.96
C GLN A 219 -12.32 10.69 10.31
N VAL A 220 -13.06 11.60 10.95
CA VAL A 220 -14.27 12.19 10.39
C VAL A 220 -13.92 13.57 9.84
N ALA A 221 -13.82 13.68 8.52
CA ALA A 221 -13.44 14.94 7.88
C ALA A 221 -14.56 15.98 8.02
N SER A 222 -14.18 17.20 8.43
CA SER A 222 -15.10 18.33 8.46
C SER A 222 -15.36 18.85 7.04
N PRO A 223 -16.49 19.56 6.79
CA PRO A 223 -16.74 20.18 5.48
C PRO A 223 -15.60 21.10 5.01
N LYS A 224 -15.00 21.87 5.93
CA LYS A 224 -13.85 22.74 5.63
C LYS A 224 -12.62 21.95 5.18
N ARG A 225 -12.36 20.78 5.79
CA ARG A 225 -11.26 19.89 5.39
C ARG A 225 -11.50 19.30 4.00
N LEU A 226 -12.73 18.89 3.69
CA LEU A 226 -13.10 18.38 2.35
C LEU A 226 -13.01 19.45 1.26
N GLU A 227 -13.37 20.70 1.57
CA GLU A 227 -13.19 21.83 0.66
C GLU A 227 -11.70 22.11 0.42
N TYR A 228 -10.89 22.09 1.48
CA TYR A 228 -9.45 22.25 1.37
C TYR A 228 -8.80 21.13 0.53
N LEU A 229 -9.22 19.88 0.72
CA LEU A 229 -8.84 18.76 -0.14
C LEU A 229 -9.17 19.05 -1.61
N SER A 230 -10.40 19.49 -1.89
CA SER A 230 -10.84 19.80 -3.27
C SER A 230 -9.93 20.84 -3.92
N LEU A 231 -9.60 21.90 -3.18
CA LEU A 231 -8.72 22.98 -3.63
C LEU A 231 -7.30 22.47 -3.90
N ARG A 232 -6.71 21.73 -2.95
CA ARG A 232 -5.34 21.21 -3.07
C ARG A 232 -5.21 20.16 -4.16
N THR A 233 -6.20 19.28 -4.35
CA THR A 233 -6.23 18.33 -5.47
C THR A 233 -6.25 19.04 -6.82
N LYS A 234 -7.08 20.07 -6.97
CA LYS A 234 -7.12 20.85 -8.21
C LYS A 234 -5.80 21.57 -8.48
N ALA A 235 -5.18 22.14 -7.45
CA ALA A 235 -3.87 22.78 -7.55
C ALA A 235 -2.79 21.76 -7.98
N LEU A 236 -2.73 20.60 -7.31
CA LEU A 236 -1.79 19.52 -7.62
C LEU A 236 -1.85 19.08 -9.09
N ILE A 237 -3.06 18.91 -9.63
CA ILE A 237 -3.27 18.53 -11.03
C ILE A 237 -2.88 19.66 -11.98
N ASN A 238 -3.28 20.91 -11.68
CA ASN A 238 -2.95 22.04 -12.53
C ASN A 238 -1.44 22.28 -12.61
N GLU A 239 -0.72 22.08 -11.51
CA GLU A 239 0.74 22.15 -11.50
C GLU A 239 1.36 21.12 -12.43
N GLU A 240 0.88 19.88 -12.39
CA GLU A 240 1.35 18.81 -13.26
C GLU A 240 1.10 19.11 -14.74
N LEU A 241 -0.11 19.57 -15.08
CA LEU A 241 -0.49 19.96 -16.43
C LEU A 241 0.30 21.19 -16.96
N SER A 242 0.91 21.96 -16.05
CA SER A 242 1.64 23.19 -16.41
C SER A 242 3.14 22.97 -16.62
N ILE A 243 3.65 21.75 -16.41
CA ILE A 243 5.07 21.44 -16.60
C ILE A 243 5.44 21.62 -18.08
N PRO A 244 6.38 22.51 -18.42
CA PRO A 244 6.83 22.67 -19.80
C PRO A 244 7.58 21.40 -20.26
N SER A 245 7.02 20.66 -21.20
CA SER A 245 7.66 19.50 -21.82
C SER A 245 7.34 19.42 -23.32
N SER A 246 8.08 18.60 -24.05
CA SER A 246 7.80 18.34 -25.48
C SER A 246 6.51 17.54 -25.72
N ALA A 247 6.02 16.85 -24.69
CA ALA A 247 4.79 16.09 -24.67
C ALA A 247 4.05 16.43 -23.37
N PRO A 248 3.32 17.57 -23.34
CA PRO A 248 2.71 18.06 -22.10
C PRO A 248 1.66 17.08 -21.60
N VAL A 249 1.66 16.87 -20.29
CA VAL A 249 0.67 16.04 -19.60
C VAL A 249 -0.73 16.59 -19.87
N GLN A 250 -1.66 15.69 -20.20
CA GLN A 250 -3.06 15.98 -20.40
C GLN A 250 -3.91 15.34 -19.31
N LEU A 251 -5.14 15.85 -19.13
CA LEU A 251 -6.09 15.22 -18.21
C LEU A 251 -6.35 13.75 -18.55
N THR A 252 -6.24 13.33 -19.82
CA THR A 252 -6.42 11.93 -20.24
C THR A 252 -5.31 10.99 -19.77
N ASP A 253 -4.18 11.53 -19.29
CA ASP A 253 -3.04 10.74 -18.83
C ASP A 253 -3.25 10.25 -17.40
N PHE A 254 -4.14 10.89 -16.64
CA PHE A 254 -4.61 10.44 -15.33
C PHE A 254 -5.54 9.22 -15.43
N LYS A 255 -4.98 8.02 -15.63
CA LYS A 255 -5.76 6.82 -15.98
C LYS A 255 -6.72 6.41 -14.88
N ARG A 256 -6.29 6.37 -13.61
CA ARG A 256 -7.09 5.86 -12.49
C ARG A 256 -6.88 6.63 -11.21
N ILE A 257 -7.89 6.55 -10.34
CA ILE A 257 -7.85 7.05 -8.96
C ILE A 257 -8.00 5.86 -8.02
N ILE A 258 -7.06 5.72 -7.08
CA ILE A 258 -7.04 4.62 -6.13
C ILE A 258 -7.01 5.13 -4.70
N PHE A 259 -7.66 4.37 -3.81
CA PHE A 259 -7.68 4.65 -2.37
C PHE A 259 -6.88 3.60 -1.60
N SER A 260 -6.18 4.05 -0.56
CA SER A 260 -5.64 3.17 0.46
C SER A 260 -5.81 3.78 1.85
N GLY A 261 -5.62 2.95 2.88
CA GLY A 261 -5.58 3.38 4.26
C GLY A 261 -6.71 2.82 5.12
N ASP A 262 -6.74 3.24 6.39
CA ASP A 262 -7.57 2.64 7.44
C ASP A 262 -8.82 3.45 7.78
N ALA A 263 -9.04 4.58 7.11
CA ALA A 263 -10.21 5.40 7.33
C ALA A 263 -11.53 4.63 7.06
N PRO A 264 -12.64 5.00 7.73
CA PRO A 264 -13.93 4.40 7.46
C PRO A 264 -14.36 4.56 5.99
N ALA A 265 -15.05 3.56 5.44
CA ALA A 265 -15.53 3.60 4.05
C ALA A 265 -16.41 4.82 3.74
N SER A 266 -17.17 5.29 4.74
CA SER A 266 -17.98 6.52 4.62
C SER A 266 -17.13 7.76 4.36
N GLU A 267 -15.88 7.78 4.80
CA GLU A 267 -14.99 8.92 4.64
C GLU A 267 -14.30 8.89 3.28
N PHE A 268 -13.91 7.73 2.78
CA PHE A 268 -13.48 7.57 1.38
C PHE A 268 -14.56 8.00 0.39
N LYS A 269 -15.84 7.74 0.70
CA LYS A 269 -16.96 8.25 -0.10
C LYS A 269 -16.97 9.78 -0.16
N LYS A 270 -16.78 10.47 0.98
CA LYS A 270 -16.69 11.93 1.01
C LYS A 270 -15.48 12.48 0.26
N VAL A 271 -14.33 11.80 0.38
CA VAL A 271 -13.10 12.13 -0.36
C VAL A 271 -13.35 12.03 -1.87
N ARG A 272 -13.95 10.93 -2.34
CA ARG A 272 -14.39 10.75 -3.73
C ARG A 272 -15.32 11.89 -4.18
N GLU A 273 -16.36 12.19 -3.42
CA GLU A 273 -17.32 13.27 -3.76
C GLU A 273 -16.62 14.63 -3.86
N ALA A 274 -15.66 14.91 -2.96
CA ALA A 274 -14.86 16.13 -3.00
C ALA A 274 -13.98 16.20 -4.27
N ILE A 275 -13.33 15.10 -4.65
CA ILE A 275 -12.51 15.01 -5.87
C ILE A 275 -13.37 15.19 -7.12
N ILE A 276 -14.51 14.50 -7.23
CA ILE A 276 -15.44 14.63 -8.37
C ILE A 276 -15.94 16.07 -8.49
N LYS A 277 -16.22 16.72 -7.36
CA LYS A 277 -16.63 18.13 -7.36
C LYS A 277 -15.49 19.05 -7.84
N ALA A 278 -14.24 18.73 -7.52
CA ALA A 278 -13.08 19.51 -7.92
C ALA A 278 -12.73 19.32 -9.41
N VAL A 279 -12.83 18.08 -9.90
CA VAL A 279 -12.47 17.64 -11.25
C VAL A 279 -13.52 16.66 -11.78
N PRO A 280 -14.65 17.15 -12.34
CA PRO A 280 -15.76 16.32 -12.80
C PRO A 280 -15.39 15.25 -13.83
N GLU A 281 -14.36 15.51 -14.65
CA GLU A 281 -13.81 14.62 -15.67
C GLU A 281 -13.24 13.31 -15.12
N PHE A 282 -13.10 13.20 -13.79
CA PHE A 282 -12.58 12.01 -13.12
C PHE A 282 -13.66 11.09 -12.54
N SER A 283 -14.94 11.42 -12.72
CA SER A 283 -16.06 10.69 -12.10
C SER A 283 -16.06 9.17 -12.36
N ASP A 284 -15.53 8.72 -13.48
CA ASP A 284 -15.47 7.34 -13.94
C ASP A 284 -14.12 6.63 -13.68
N ARG A 285 -13.13 7.30 -13.09
CA ARG A 285 -11.74 6.82 -13.03
C ARG A 285 -11.36 6.08 -11.76
N PHE A 286 -12.26 6.01 -10.79
CA PHE A 286 -11.96 5.45 -9.49
C PHE A 286 -12.09 3.92 -9.47
N LEU A 287 -11.14 3.25 -8.83
CA LEU A 287 -11.18 1.80 -8.58
C LEU A 287 -11.50 1.52 -7.11
N ASP A 288 -12.61 0.81 -6.89
CA ASP A 288 -13.21 0.54 -5.56
C ASP A 288 -13.46 -0.96 -5.33
N ASP A 289 -12.95 -1.83 -6.19
CA ASP A 289 -13.10 -3.29 -6.11
C ASP A 289 -12.36 -3.90 -4.91
N ILE A 290 -11.40 -3.18 -4.34
CA ILE A 290 -10.65 -3.58 -3.15
C ILE A 290 -10.89 -2.56 -2.03
N LYS A 291 -11.30 -3.04 -0.85
CA LYS A 291 -11.43 -2.18 0.33
C LYS A 291 -10.06 -1.53 0.65
N PRO A 292 -9.96 -0.20 0.82
CA PRO A 292 -8.70 0.54 0.96
C PRO A 292 -7.70 -0.02 1.97
N GLY A 293 -8.19 -0.53 3.10
CA GLY A 293 -7.35 -1.10 4.17
C GLY A 293 -6.67 -2.43 3.81
N TRP A 294 -7.06 -3.08 2.72
CA TRP A 294 -6.51 -4.37 2.26
C TRP A 294 -5.62 -4.27 1.03
N VAL A 295 -5.64 -3.14 0.34
CA VAL A 295 -4.97 -2.95 -0.97
C VAL A 295 -3.48 -3.28 -0.89
N GLY A 296 -2.79 -2.86 0.18
CA GLY A 296 -1.39 -3.19 0.39
C GLY A 296 -1.12 -4.69 0.47
N ALA A 297 -1.91 -5.42 1.27
CA ALA A 297 -1.76 -6.87 1.41
C ALA A 297 -2.11 -7.63 0.13
N VAL A 298 -3.14 -7.19 -0.61
CA VAL A 298 -3.47 -7.79 -1.92
C VAL A 298 -2.36 -7.54 -2.92
N GLY A 299 -1.80 -6.32 -2.95
CA GLY A 299 -0.64 -5.96 -3.75
C GLY A 299 0.58 -6.83 -3.44
N ALA A 300 0.90 -6.97 -2.15
CA ALA A 300 1.98 -7.84 -1.67
C ALA A 300 1.81 -9.29 -2.16
N ALA A 301 0.58 -9.81 -2.06
CA ALA A 301 0.28 -11.18 -2.44
C ALA A 301 0.41 -11.41 -3.96
N ARG A 302 -0.07 -10.46 -4.78
CA ARG A 302 0.11 -10.50 -6.24
C ARG A 302 1.58 -10.45 -6.62
N ARG A 303 2.34 -9.57 -5.97
CA ARG A 303 3.77 -9.44 -6.21
C ARG A 303 4.57 -10.67 -5.81
N ALA A 304 4.23 -11.29 -4.68
CA ALA A 304 4.83 -12.56 -4.26
C ALA A 304 4.54 -13.69 -5.26
N ARG A 305 3.35 -13.71 -5.85
CA ARG A 305 3.03 -14.65 -6.94
C ARG A 305 3.89 -14.37 -8.17
N GLU A 306 3.96 -13.11 -8.61
CA GLU A 306 4.77 -12.68 -9.75
C GLU A 306 6.25 -13.03 -9.54
N TYR A 307 6.83 -12.67 -8.41
CA TYR A 307 8.21 -13.00 -8.03
C TYR A 307 8.48 -14.50 -8.07
N ARG A 308 7.52 -15.34 -7.64
CA ARG A 308 7.70 -16.79 -7.67
C ARG A 308 7.63 -17.37 -9.09
N LEU A 309 6.76 -16.81 -9.94
CA LEU A 309 6.60 -17.27 -11.32
C LEU A 309 7.76 -16.77 -12.20
N ASN A 310 8.18 -15.53 -11.98
CA ASN A 310 9.16 -14.79 -12.75
C ASN A 310 10.13 -14.08 -11.79
N PRO A 311 11.02 -14.81 -11.09
CA PRO A 311 11.97 -14.19 -10.17
C PRO A 311 12.83 -13.19 -10.96
N PRO A 312 12.80 -11.89 -10.60
CA PRO A 312 13.46 -10.87 -11.39
C PRO A 312 14.97 -11.09 -11.36
N VAL A 313 15.61 -10.84 -12.50
CA VAL A 313 17.08 -10.84 -12.63
C VAL A 313 17.68 -9.52 -12.12
N ILE A 314 16.85 -8.48 -11.90
CA ILE A 314 17.26 -7.11 -11.52
C ILE A 314 16.30 -6.55 -10.45
N ASP A 315 16.86 -5.81 -9.50
CA ASP A 315 16.17 -5.18 -8.35
C ASP A 315 15.17 -4.10 -8.79
N ILE A 316 14.00 -4.04 -8.15
CA ILE A 316 12.97 -3.03 -8.42
C ILE A 316 13.25 -1.82 -7.51
N ALA A 317 13.73 -0.72 -8.09
CA ALA A 317 13.92 0.53 -7.37
C ALA A 317 12.66 1.41 -7.46
N GLU A 318 12.14 1.87 -6.33
CA GLU A 318 11.39 3.12 -6.30
C GLU A 318 12.42 4.26 -6.41
N GLN A 319 12.31 5.07 -7.46
CA GLN A 319 13.07 6.31 -7.54
C GLN A 319 12.13 7.43 -7.10
N ILE A 320 12.30 7.87 -5.86
CA ILE A 320 11.72 9.13 -5.42
C ILE A 320 12.66 10.21 -5.93
N TYR A 321 12.31 10.84 -7.05
CA TYR A 321 12.92 12.10 -7.43
C TYR A 321 12.33 13.17 -6.51
N ASP A 322 12.98 13.38 -5.36
CA ASP A 322 12.71 14.57 -4.55
C ASP A 322 13.34 15.74 -5.32
N SER A 323 12.58 16.33 -6.25
CA SER A 323 13.00 17.61 -6.81
C SER A 323 12.94 18.60 -5.65
N ASP A 324 14.11 18.98 -5.12
CA ASP A 324 14.29 19.96 -4.04
C ASP A 324 13.27 21.11 -4.15
N GLY A 325 12.17 20.99 -3.41
CA GLY A 325 10.96 21.78 -3.71
C GLY A 325 9.81 21.47 -2.77
N TRP A 326 10.13 21.37 -1.48
CA TRP A 326 9.18 21.32 -0.37
C TRP A 326 8.18 22.48 -0.51
N HIS A 327 6.94 22.17 -0.91
CA HIS A 327 5.83 23.11 -0.89
C HIS A 327 4.73 22.60 0.05
N ASP A 328 5.09 22.46 1.33
CA ASP A 328 4.10 22.35 2.41
C ASP A 328 3.39 23.68 2.70
N GLU A 329 3.84 24.80 2.12
CA GLU A 329 3.20 26.10 2.31
C GLU A 329 2.60 26.68 1.03
N LEU A 330 1.30 26.43 0.83
CA LEU A 330 0.33 27.36 0.23
C LEU A 330 -1.04 27.18 0.88
#